data_AF-A0A392QJH3-F1
#
_entry.id   AF-A0A392QJH3-F1
#
_cell.length_a   1.000
_cell.length_b   1.000
_cell.length_c   1.000
_cell.angle_alpha   90.00
_cell.angle_beta   90.00
_cell.angle_gamma   90.00
#
_symmetry.space_group_name_H-M   'P 1'
#
loop_
_entity.id
_entity.type
_entity.pdbx_description
1 polymer ?
#
loop_
_entity_poly.entity_id
_entity_poly.type
_entity_poly.pdbx_seq_one_letter_code
_entity_poly.pdbx_strand_id
1 'polypeptide(L)' 'MICFDPSCEAEYIAAPLSTCQAIWLKNLIEEISQVKCETVTLNVDNVSAINLAKNPIAHGRSKHIELRFHYLREQVNNRN' A
#
# COMPACT_ATOMS: atom_id res chain seq x y z
N MET A 1 -13.22 -5.60 -8.91
CA MET A 1 -11.80 -5.72 -9.32
C MET A 1 -11.78 -5.78 -10.83
N ILE A 2 -11.24 -4.78 -11.52
CA ILE A 2 -11.00 -4.88 -12.97
C ILE A 2 -9.50 -4.61 -13.19
N CYS A 3 -8.69 -5.58 -12.81
CA CYS A 3 -7.35 -5.77 -13.36
C CYS A 3 -7.53 -6.84 -14.45
N PHE A 4 -7.35 -6.48 -15.72
CA PHE A 4 -7.41 -7.44 -16.84
C PHE A 4 -6.14 -8.30 -16.96
N ASP A 5 -5.09 -7.92 -16.24
CA ASP A 5 -3.78 -8.57 -16.26
C ASP A 5 -3.45 -9.21 -14.90
N PRO A 6 -2.94 -10.46 -14.85
CA PRO A 6 -2.58 -11.13 -13.60
C PRO A 6 -1.50 -10.38 -12.80
N SER A 7 -0.65 -9.61 -13.47
CA SER A 7 0.39 -8.78 -12.83
C SER A 7 -0.23 -7.61 -12.07
N CYS A 8 -1.27 -6.99 -12.64
CA CYS A 8 -2.03 -5.92 -11.99
C CYS A 8 -2.73 -6.41 -10.71
N GLU A 9 -3.34 -7.59 -10.75
CA GLU A 9 -3.98 -8.18 -9.57
C GLU A 9 -2.94 -8.55 -8.50
N ALA A 10 -1.82 -9.17 -8.90
CA ALA A 10 -0.75 -9.52 -7.99
C ALA A 10 -0.15 -8.28 -7.30
N GLU A 11 0.15 -7.23 -8.06
CA GLU A 11 0.69 -5.98 -7.53
C GLU A 11 -0.32 -5.21 -6.67
N TYR A 12 -1.60 -5.23 -7.05
CA TYR A 12 -2.66 -4.69 -6.22
C TYR A 12 -2.74 -5.43 -4.88
N ILE A 13 -2.59 -6.75 -4.84
CA ILE A 13 -2.59 -7.48 -3.57
C ILE A 13 -1.27 -7.25 -2.79
N ALA A 14 -0.14 -7.15 -3.48
CA ALA A 14 1.18 -7.00 -2.88
C ALA A 14 1.40 -5.60 -2.28
N ALA A 15 0.94 -4.52 -2.92
CA ALA A 15 1.14 -3.15 -2.47
C ALA A 15 0.75 -2.88 -0.99
N PRO A 16 -0.45 -3.28 -0.49
CA PRO A 16 -0.81 -3.09 0.91
C PRO A 16 0.03 -3.97 1.85
N LEU A 17 0.40 -5.18 1.43
CA LEU A 17 1.29 -6.06 2.20
C LEU A 17 2.68 -5.45 2.36
N SER A 18 3.28 -4.99 1.26
CA SER A 18 4.57 -4.32 1.24
C SER A 18 4.56 -3.05 2.08
N THR A 19 3.46 -2.30 2.09
CA THR A 19 3.31 -1.10 2.93
C THR A 19 3.27 -1.44 4.42
N CYS A 20 2.50 -2.46 4.82
CA CYS A 20 2.48 -2.90 6.22
C CYS A 20 3.88 -3.35 6.68
N GLN A 21 4.60 -4.11 5.84
CA GLN A 21 5.96 -4.54 6.14
C GLN A 21 6.93 -3.36 6.21
N ALA A 22 6.83 -2.41 5.28
CA ALA A 22 7.62 -1.19 5.26
C ALA A 22 7.44 -0.34 6.52
N ILE A 23 6.19 -0.15 6.97
CA ILE A 23 5.90 0.58 8.23
C ILE A 23 6.43 -0.19 9.43
N TRP A 24 6.26 -1.52 9.46
CA TRP A 24 6.79 -2.34 10.54
C TRP A 24 8.32 -2.24 10.64
N LEU A 25 9.02 -2.34 9.51
CA LEU A 25 10.47 -2.17 9.45
C LEU A 25 10.90 -0.76 9.86
N LYS A 26 10.15 0.26 9.43
CA LYS A 26 10.39 1.65 9.83
C LYS A 26 10.35 1.79 11.36
N ASN A 27 9.26 1.33 11.99
CA ASN A 27 9.09 1.41 13.43
C ASN A 27 10.17 0.61 14.16
N LEU A 28 10.51 -0.59 13.67
CA LEU A 28 11.57 -1.41 14.24
C LEU A 28 12.93 -0.70 14.21
N ILE A 29 13.27 -0.05 13.09
CA ILE A 29 14.51 0.71 12.95
C ILE A 29 14.48 1.92 13.89
N GLU A 30 13.37 2.65 13.97
CA GLU A 30 13.22 3.78 14.89
C GLU A 30 13.41 3.38 16.36
N GLU A 31 12.88 2.21 16.76
CA GLU A 31 13.06 1.68 18.11
C GLU A 31 14.52 1.28 18.41
N ILE A 32 15.18 0.62 17.45
CA ILE A 32 16.56 0.14 17.64
C ILE A 32 17.57 1.28 17.58
N SER A 33 17.40 2.19 16.64
CA SER A 33 18.37 3.25 16.37
C SER A 33 18.10 4.55 17.12
N GLN A 34 16.92 4.71 17.73
CA GLN A 34 16.43 5.96 18.34
C GLN A 34 16.44 7.18 17.38
N VAL A 35 16.63 6.94 16.08
CA VAL A 35 16.60 7.94 15.04
C VAL A 35 15.28 7.83 14.30
N LYS A 36 14.58 8.96 14.13
CA LYS A 36 13.38 8.99 13.28
C LYS A 36 13.76 8.61 11.86
N CYS A 37 13.13 7.58 11.35
CA CYS A 37 13.30 7.15 9.98
C CYS A 37 12.41 8.04 9.10
N GLU A 38 12.98 8.58 8.01
CA GLU A 38 12.23 9.43 7.10
C GLU A 38 11.13 8.63 6.35
N THR A 39 10.33 9.34 5.56
CA THR A 39 9.18 8.79 4.84
C THR A 39 9.55 7.55 4.02
N VAL A 40 8.81 6.45 4.21
CA VAL A 40 9.00 5.24 3.40
C VAL A 40 8.31 5.41 2.05
N THR A 41 9.09 5.36 0.97
CA THR A 41 8.58 5.44 -0.39
C THR A 41 8.44 4.02 -0.96
N LEU A 42 7.22 3.63 -1.32
CA LEU A 42 6.95 2.37 -2.01
C LEU A 42 6.85 2.63 -3.51
N ASN A 43 7.74 2.02 -4.30
CA ASN A 43 7.70 2.09 -5.75
C ASN A 43 6.92 0.87 -6.29
N VAL A 44 5.83 1.13 -6.99
CA VAL A 44 5.03 0.12 -7.71
C VAL A 44 5.21 0.39 -9.20
N ASP A 45 5.51 -0.63 -9.98
CA ASP A 45 5.80 -0.54 -11.42
C ASP A 45 4.52 -0.50 -12.26
N ASN A 46 3.41 -1.07 -11.79
CA ASN A 46 2.14 -1.02 -12.52
C ASN A 46 1.28 0.19 -12.16
N VAL A 47 1.23 1.14 -13.11
CA VAL A 47 0.37 2.32 -13.06
C VAL A 47 -1.11 1.96 -12.91
N SER A 48 -1.54 0.80 -13.43
CA SER A 48 -2.93 0.32 -13.29
C SER A 48 -3.25 -0.08 -11.85
N ALA A 49 -2.31 -0.75 -11.17
CA ALA A 49 -2.43 -1.08 -9.74
C ALA A 49 -2.42 0.19 -8.88
N ILE A 50 -1.59 1.19 -9.23
CA ILE A 50 -1.56 2.51 -8.56
C ILE A 50 -2.90 3.24 -8.74
N ASN A 51 -3.44 3.28 -9.95
CA ASN A 51 -4.70 3.96 -10.23
C ASN A 51 -5.88 3.26 -9.52
N LEU A 52 -5.87 1.93 -9.47
CA LEU A 52 -6.87 1.15 -8.73
C LEU A 52 -6.76 1.36 -7.21
N ALA A 53 -5.53 1.49 -6.69
CA ALA A 53 -5.29 1.82 -5.28
C ALA A 53 -5.81 3.23 -4.91
N LYS A 54 -5.67 4.20 -5.81
CA LYS A 54 -6.16 5.57 -5.62
C LYS A 54 -7.69 5.68 -5.75
N ASN A 55 -8.27 4.96 -6.71
CA ASN A 55 -9.69 4.96 -7.02
C ASN A 55 -10.22 3.53 -7.11
N PRO A 56 -10.52 2.87 -5.98
CA PRO A 56 -11.07 1.53 -5.99
C PRO A 56 -12.49 1.59 -6.56
N ILE A 57 -12.66 1.11 -7.79
CA ILE A 57 -14.00 0.87 -8.35
C ILE A 57 -14.55 -0.37 -7.66
N ALA A 58 -15.32 -0.12 -6.60
CA ALA A 58 -15.80 -1.13 -5.67
C ALA A 58 -16.76 -2.10 -6.37
N HIS A 59 -16.35 -3.36 -6.43
CA HIS A 59 -17.26 -4.47 -6.67
C HIS A 59 -16.98 -5.55 -5.64
N GLY A 60 -17.56 -5.37 -4.44
CA GLY A 60 -17.94 -6.32 -3.38
C GLY A 60 -17.04 -7.49 -2.93
N ARG A 61 -15.94 -7.82 -3.61
CA ARG A 61 -15.26 -9.12 -3.49
C ARG A 61 -14.00 -9.14 -2.65
N SER A 62 -13.53 -8.00 -2.10
CA SER A 62 -12.22 -7.95 -1.42
C SER A 62 -12.16 -7.00 -0.23
N LYS A 63 -13.10 -7.12 0.72
CA LYS A 63 -13.18 -6.27 1.93
C LYS A 63 -11.86 -6.20 2.73
N HIS A 64 -11.12 -7.30 2.84
CA HIS A 64 -9.86 -7.35 3.60
C HIS A 64 -8.73 -6.56 2.92
N ILE A 65 -8.71 -6.58 1.60
CA ILE A 65 -7.75 -5.84 0.78
C ILE A 65 -8.13 -4.36 0.79
N GLU A 66 -9.43 -4.07 0.65
CA GLU A 66 -10.00 -2.72 0.75
C GLU A 66 -9.62 -2.03 2.07
N LEU A 67 -9.72 -2.71 3.22
CA LEU A 67 -9.29 -2.18 4.53
C LEU A 67 -7.80 -1.80 4.56
N ARG A 68 -6.91 -2.66 4.05
CA ARG A 68 -5.47 -2.37 4.03
C ARG A 68 -5.11 -1.26 3.05
N PHE A 69 -5.85 -1.16 1.95
CA PHE A 69 -5.71 -0.04 1.01
C PHE A 69 -6.25 1.27 1.57
N HIS A 70 -7.34 1.25 2.33
CA HIS A 70 -7.82 2.41 3.07
C HIS A 70 -6.74 2.92 4.02
N TYR A 71 -6.14 2.01 4.80
CA TYR A 71 -5.03 2.35 5.68
C TYR A 71 -3.83 2.93 4.91
N LEU A 72 -3.42 2.30 3.80
CA LEU A 72 -2.34 2.80 2.93
C LEU A 72 -2.64 4.20 2.40
N ARG A 73 -3.89 4.45 1.98
CA ARG A 73 -4.33 5.76 1.49
C ARG A 73 -4.29 6.82 2.59
N GLU A 74 -4.66 6.48 3.83
CA GLU A 74 -4.49 7.37 4.98
C GLU A 74 -3.01 7.70 5.21
N GLN A 75 -2.10 6.72 5.13
CA GLN A 75 -0.66 6.97 5.29
C GLN A 75 -0.09 7.86 4.17
N VAL A 76 -0.52 7.68 2.92
CA VAL A 76 -0.10 8.51 1.78
C VAL A 76 -0.68 9.93 1.89
N ASN A 77 -1.93 10.08 2.36
CA ASN A 77 -2.59 11.36 2.50
C ASN A 77 -2.15 12.15 3.75
N ASN A 78 -1.61 11.47 4.77
CA ASN A 78 -1.11 12.10 6.00
C ASN A 78 0.33 12.63 5.88
N ARG A 79 0.77 12.95 4.65
CA ARG A 79 2.07 13.57 4.36
C ARG A 79 1.98 15.07 4.66
N ASN A 80 2.02 15.43 5.96
CA ASN A 80 2.32 16.78 6.44
C ASN A 80 3.82 16.96 6.61
#